data_AF-A0A534FU13-F1
#
_entry.id   AF-A0A534FU13-F1
#
_cell.length_a   1.000
_cell.length_b   1.000
_cell.length_c   1.000
_cell.angle_alpha   90.00
_cell.angle_beta   90.00
_cell.angle_gamma   90.00
#
_symmetry.space_group_name_H-M   'P 1'
#
loop_
_entity.id
_entity.type
_entity.pdbx_description
1 polymer ?
#
loop_
_entity_poly.entity_id
_entity_poly.type
_entity_poly.pdbx_seq_one_letter_code
_entity_poly.pdbx_strand_id
1 'polypeptide(L)'
;MNDNVSLALGGASRSGLGGLPQRLVQDGVVEEAAMLEALSAARERKTSVVTQLVSSGVANARDIAVAAADEFGVPLFDLDAVNLDLDSVRLVSDKLLAKHRVLPIFRRGKRLFLAVADPTNQHAIDEIKFQTSLAIEAVIVEDDKLQKAVDKAIEQVDNQMSALTDAGDVDLESLEVTGGEEELDDKVGRDDVEDAPIVRFVNKVMLDAIRRGASDIHFEPFEKLYRVRFRMDGVLKEIAQPPVVLAPKLCARLKVMSRLDIAERRVPQDGRIKMKLSKNRAIDFRVSTCPTLFGEKIV
;
A
#
# COMPACT_ATOMS: atom_id res chain seq x y z
N MET A 1 33.17 2.68 63.55
CA MET A 1 32.64 3.81 62.78
C MET A 1 32.85 3.49 61.32
N ASN A 2 31.80 2.96 60.67
CA ASN A 2 31.19 3.49 59.44
C ASN A 2 32.12 4.30 58.49
N ASP A 3 32.18 4.09 57.17
CA ASP A 3 31.21 3.51 56.24
C ASP A 3 31.91 2.95 54.99
N ASN A 4 31.36 1.85 54.47
CA ASN A 4 31.57 1.35 53.12
C ASN A 4 30.77 2.21 52.13
N VAL A 5 31.43 2.80 51.14
CA VAL A 5 30.77 3.32 49.92
C VAL A 5 31.20 2.44 48.75
N SER A 6 30.38 1.42 48.49
CA SER A 6 30.43 0.61 47.26
C SER A 6 29.32 1.10 46.34
N LEU A 7 29.67 1.93 45.37
CA LEU A 7 28.82 2.36 44.27
C LEU A 7 28.88 1.31 43.15
N ALA A 8 27.96 0.36 43.18
CA ALA A 8 27.51 -0.40 42.02
C ALA A 8 26.26 -1.21 42.41
N LEU A 9 25.19 -1.08 41.63
CA LEU A 9 24.38 -2.17 41.04
C LEU A 9 22.96 -1.66 40.72
N GLY A 10 22.53 -1.96 39.50
CA GLY A 10 21.23 -1.56 38.95
C GLY A 10 20.05 -1.97 39.81
N GLY A 11 19.10 -1.05 39.94
CA GLY A 11 17.81 -1.32 40.55
C GLY A 11 16.98 -2.23 39.64
N ALA A 12 16.97 -3.52 39.94
CA ALA A 12 15.93 -4.42 39.45
C ALA A 12 14.57 -3.93 39.96
N SER A 13 13.62 -3.66 39.05
CA SER A 13 12.26 -3.27 39.40
C SER A 13 11.53 -4.45 40.06
N ARG A 14 10.79 -4.17 41.13
CA ARG A 14 9.98 -5.15 41.88
C ARG A 14 8.75 -5.68 41.12
N SER A 15 8.51 -5.21 39.90
CA SER A 15 7.23 -5.35 39.19
C SER A 15 7.28 -6.16 37.88
N GLY A 16 8.45 -6.66 37.46
CA GLY A 16 8.58 -7.42 36.21
C GLY A 16 8.25 -6.62 34.93
N LEU A 17 8.00 -5.32 35.07
CA LEU A 17 7.83 -4.37 33.98
C LEU A 17 9.21 -3.94 33.47
N GLY A 18 9.38 -3.92 32.15
CA GLY A 18 10.61 -3.44 31.49
C GLY A 18 10.27 -2.64 30.23
N GLY A 19 11.15 -1.71 29.85
CA GLY A 19 10.95 -0.82 28.70
C GLY A 19 9.90 0.26 28.93
N LEU A 20 9.12 0.57 27.90
CA LEU A 20 8.11 1.64 27.92
C LEU A 20 7.10 1.54 29.08
N PRO A 21 6.51 0.36 29.40
CA PRO A 21 5.61 0.22 30.55
C PRO A 21 6.22 0.61 31.89
N GLN A 22 7.51 0.32 32.10
CA GLN A 22 8.20 0.69 33.33
C GLN A 22 8.40 2.20 33.40
N ARG A 23 8.79 2.82 32.29
CA ARG A 23 9.01 4.26 32.20
C ARG A 23 7.75 5.06 32.49
N LEU A 24 6.61 4.66 31.90
CA LEU A 24 5.32 5.31 32.12
C LEU A 24 4.86 5.27 33.57
N VAL A 25 5.17 4.20 34.30
CA VAL A 25 4.88 4.10 35.74
C VAL A 25 5.84 4.97 36.57
N GLN A 26 7.11 5.02 36.20
CA GLN A 26 8.12 5.86 36.90
C GLN A 26 7.86 7.36 36.72
N ASP A 27 7.42 7.77 35.53
CA ASP A 27 7.08 9.16 35.23
C ASP A 27 5.69 9.56 35.80
N GLY A 28 4.99 8.63 36.45
CA GLY A 28 3.69 8.87 37.09
C GLY A 28 2.54 9.06 36.09
N VAL A 29 2.74 8.71 34.82
CA VAL A 29 1.74 8.82 33.75
C VAL A 29 0.64 7.76 33.93
N VAL A 30 1.00 6.58 34.46
CA VAL A 30 0.09 5.47 34.71
C VAL A 30 0.41 4.79 36.05
N GLU A 31 -0.61 4.44 36.83
CA GLU A 31 -0.40 3.63 38.03
C GLU A 31 -0.01 2.19 37.70
N GLU A 32 0.82 1.56 38.53
CA GLU A 32 1.32 0.20 38.30
C GLU A 32 0.19 -0.83 38.11
N ALA A 33 -0.89 -0.72 38.90
CA ALA A 33 -2.05 -1.60 38.79
C ALA A 33 -2.76 -1.47 37.43
N ALA A 34 -2.98 -0.22 36.97
CA ALA A 34 -3.60 0.06 35.68
C ALA A 34 -2.71 -0.38 34.50
N MET A 35 -1.39 -0.29 34.64
CA MET A 35 -0.44 -0.76 33.63
C MET A 35 -0.49 -2.29 33.46
N LEU A 36 -0.58 -3.04 34.57
CA LEU A 36 -0.69 -4.50 34.51
C LEU A 36 -2.00 -4.96 33.86
N GLU A 37 -3.10 -4.25 34.14
CA GLU A 37 -4.40 -4.49 33.48
C GLU A 37 -4.35 -4.13 31.98
N ALA A 38 -3.72 -3.02 31.62
CA ALA A 38 -3.52 -2.66 30.22
C ALA A 38 -2.68 -3.70 29.46
N LEU A 39 -1.65 -4.25 30.11
CA LEU A 39 -0.79 -5.31 29.54
C LEU A 39 -1.56 -6.63 29.32
N SER A 40 -2.41 -7.04 30.25
CA SER A 40 -3.24 -8.25 30.09
C SER A 40 -4.27 -8.04 28.98
N ALA A 41 -4.98 -6.91 28.98
CA ALA A 41 -5.95 -6.56 27.95
C ALA A 41 -5.30 -6.45 26.56
N ALA A 42 -4.10 -5.88 26.46
CA ALA A 42 -3.35 -5.77 25.20
C ALA A 42 -3.00 -7.16 24.64
N ARG A 43 -2.58 -8.11 25.49
CA ARG A 43 -2.29 -9.49 25.08
C ARG A 43 -3.53 -10.24 24.61
N GLU A 44 -4.65 -10.11 25.32
CA GLU A 44 -5.92 -10.72 24.93
C GLU A 44 -6.43 -10.19 23.59
N ARG A 45 -6.35 -8.87 23.40
CA ARG A 45 -6.82 -8.19 22.19
C ARG A 45 -5.80 -8.18 21.04
N LYS A 46 -4.58 -8.69 21.27
CA LYS A 46 -3.45 -8.66 20.32
C LYS A 46 -3.18 -7.24 19.78
N THR A 47 -3.20 -6.25 20.66
CA THR A 47 -2.96 -4.83 20.34
C THR A 47 -1.75 -4.31 21.11
N SER A 48 -1.21 -3.15 20.73
CA SER A 48 -0.16 -2.50 21.53
C SER A 48 -0.73 -2.01 22.87
N VAL A 49 0.12 -2.03 23.89
CA VAL A 49 -0.18 -1.50 25.23
C VAL A 49 -0.47 0.00 25.16
N VAL A 50 0.27 0.74 24.33
CA VAL A 50 0.09 2.19 24.12
C VAL A 50 -1.34 2.48 23.67
N THR A 51 -1.82 1.74 22.65
CA THR A 51 -3.19 1.84 22.18
C THR A 51 -4.22 1.54 23.28
N GLN A 52 -3.99 0.52 24.12
CA GLN A 52 -4.92 0.20 25.21
C GLN A 52 -4.98 1.32 26.25
N LEU A 53 -3.85 1.91 26.62
CA LEU A 53 -3.77 3.00 27.58
C LEU A 53 -4.49 4.27 27.08
N VAL A 54 -4.33 4.59 25.81
CA VAL A 54 -4.99 5.75 25.18
C VAL A 54 -6.49 5.50 25.01
N SER A 55 -6.89 4.33 24.51
CA SER A 55 -8.30 4.01 24.26
C SER A 55 -9.15 3.83 25.52
N SER A 56 -8.53 3.39 26.62
CA SER A 56 -9.19 3.32 27.94
C SER A 56 -9.22 4.65 28.68
N GLY A 57 -8.58 5.69 28.14
CA GLY A 57 -8.50 7.01 28.77
C GLY A 57 -7.64 7.06 30.03
N VAL A 58 -6.82 6.02 30.27
CA VAL A 58 -5.95 5.92 31.46
C VAL A 58 -4.78 6.91 31.38
N ALA A 59 -4.30 7.20 30.17
CA ALA A 59 -3.24 8.19 29.96
C ALA A 59 -3.42 8.96 28.65
N ASN A 60 -2.89 10.19 28.63
CA ASN A 60 -2.91 11.03 27.45
C ASN A 60 -1.87 10.54 26.42
N ALA A 61 -2.27 10.47 25.15
CA ALA A 61 -1.40 10.04 24.05
C ALA A 61 -0.11 10.87 23.95
N ARG A 62 -0.19 12.17 24.24
CA ARG A 62 0.97 13.07 24.20
C ARG A 62 1.99 12.76 25.28
N ASP A 63 1.54 12.51 26.51
CA ASP A 63 2.44 12.21 27.62
C ASP A 63 3.15 10.87 27.40
N ILE A 64 2.43 9.88 26.84
CA ILE A 64 3.03 8.60 26.43
C ILE A 64 4.06 8.79 25.32
N ALA A 65 3.75 9.60 24.30
CA ALA A 65 4.64 9.85 23.18
C ALA A 65 5.93 10.57 23.61
N VAL A 66 5.84 11.54 24.53
CA VAL A 66 7.02 12.22 25.12
C VAL A 66 7.88 11.22 25.90
N ALA A 67 7.27 10.42 26.78
CA ALA A 67 8.00 9.42 27.54
C ALA A 67 8.68 8.37 26.63
N ALA A 68 8.03 7.97 25.54
CA ALA A 68 8.61 7.06 24.55
C ALA A 68 9.76 7.68 23.76
N ALA A 69 9.63 8.95 23.36
CA ALA A 69 10.70 9.68 22.66
C ALA A 69 11.96 9.79 23.52
N ASP A 70 11.80 10.14 24.80
CA ASP A 70 12.90 10.30 25.75
C ASP A 70 13.59 8.96 26.10
N GLU A 71 12.82 7.89 26.32
CA GLU A 71 13.36 6.57 26.69
C GLU A 71 14.15 5.92 25.53
N PHE A 72 13.63 6.01 24.30
CA PHE A 72 14.22 5.33 23.15
C PHE A 72 15.12 6.23 22.28
N GLY A 73 15.24 7.52 22.62
CA GLY A 73 16.06 8.48 21.87
C GLY A 73 15.55 8.72 20.45
N VAL A 74 14.23 8.60 20.24
CA VAL A 74 13.58 8.75 18.94
C VAL A 74 12.86 10.11 18.90
N PRO A 75 12.98 10.90 17.81
CA PRO A 75 12.34 12.21 17.76
C PRO A 75 10.81 12.09 17.82
N LEU A 76 10.19 12.97 18.62
CA LEU A 76 8.76 13.21 18.62
C LEU A 76 8.39 14.11 17.44
N PHE A 77 7.32 13.77 16.74
CA PHE A 77 6.87 14.47 15.54
C PHE A 77 5.39 14.79 15.61
N ASP A 78 5.04 16.01 15.23
CA ASP A 78 3.65 16.45 15.17
C ASP A 78 3.06 16.15 13.79
N LEU A 79 2.10 15.22 13.75
CA LEU A 79 1.41 14.84 12.53
C LEU A 79 0.55 15.97 11.94
N ASP A 80 0.12 16.94 12.75
CA ASP A 80 -0.71 18.06 12.28
C ASP A 80 0.11 19.10 11.50
N ALA A 81 1.44 19.12 11.70
CA ALA A 81 2.33 20.10 11.11
C ALA A 81 2.83 19.74 9.70
N VAL A 82 2.48 18.55 9.17
CA VAL A 82 3.09 18.02 7.95
C VAL A 82 2.05 17.56 6.93
N ASN A 83 2.34 17.88 5.66
CA ASN A 83 1.62 17.33 4.52
C ASN A 83 2.20 15.96 4.17
N LEU A 84 1.37 14.92 4.20
CA LEU A 84 1.77 13.56 3.87
C LEU A 84 2.15 13.44 2.39
N ASP A 85 3.31 12.83 2.14
CA ASP A 85 3.71 12.43 0.80
C ASP A 85 3.03 11.10 0.44
N LEU A 86 1.98 11.16 -0.38
CA LEU A 86 1.18 9.99 -0.75
C LEU A 86 2.00 8.95 -1.53
N ASP A 87 3.08 9.36 -2.21
CA ASP A 87 3.98 8.40 -2.88
C ASP A 87 4.76 7.57 -1.86
N SER A 88 5.06 8.13 -0.68
CA SER A 88 5.66 7.40 0.44
C SER A 88 4.68 6.43 1.09
N VAL A 89 3.40 6.83 1.23
CA VAL A 89 2.33 5.96 1.76
C VAL A 89 2.14 4.72 0.89
N ARG A 90 2.14 4.89 -0.45
CA ARG A 90 1.99 3.82 -1.45
C ARG A 90 3.09 2.75 -1.43
N LEU A 91 4.23 3.01 -0.79
CA LEU A 91 5.32 2.03 -0.70
C LEU A 91 4.96 0.87 0.24
N VAL A 92 4.04 1.09 1.17
CA VAL A 92 3.60 0.12 2.16
C VAL A 92 2.17 -0.29 1.85
N SER A 93 1.85 -1.57 2.03
CA SER A 93 0.49 -2.06 1.74
C SER A 93 -0.51 -1.59 2.81
N ASP A 94 -1.75 -1.28 2.41
CA ASP A 94 -2.81 -0.84 3.34
C ASP A 94 -3.06 -1.85 4.45
N LYS A 95 -2.93 -3.15 4.13
CA LYS A 95 -3.00 -4.23 5.11
C LYS A 95 -1.94 -4.09 6.21
N LEU A 96 -0.72 -3.70 5.86
CA LEU A 96 0.36 -3.51 6.84
C LEU A 96 0.22 -2.19 7.59
N LEU A 97 -0.21 -1.12 6.91
CA LEU A 97 -0.54 0.16 7.55
C LEU A 97 -1.61 -0.02 8.64
N ALA A 98 -2.71 -0.70 8.31
CA ALA A 98 -3.81 -0.96 9.24
C ALA A 98 -3.46 -1.99 10.33
N LYS A 99 -2.76 -3.07 9.99
CA LYS A 99 -2.36 -4.13 10.93
C LYS A 99 -1.42 -3.59 12.01
N HIS A 100 -0.39 -2.85 11.60
CA HIS A 100 0.66 -2.39 12.50
C HIS A 100 0.45 -0.98 13.03
N ARG A 101 -0.51 -0.24 12.46
CA ARG A 101 -0.82 1.15 12.82
C ARG A 101 0.41 2.03 12.72
N VAL A 102 0.96 2.10 11.52
CA VAL A 102 2.18 2.81 11.19
C VAL A 102 1.94 3.64 9.95
N LEU A 103 2.61 4.78 9.84
CA LEU A 103 2.41 5.70 8.72
C LEU A 103 3.75 6.15 8.12
N PRO A 104 4.04 5.84 6.85
CA PRO A 104 5.17 6.42 6.14
C PRO A 104 4.95 7.93 5.96
N ILE A 105 5.84 8.75 6.52
CA ILE A 105 5.71 10.21 6.45
C ILE A 105 6.35 10.75 5.18
N PHE A 106 7.62 10.40 4.95
CA PHE A 106 8.38 10.79 3.78
C PHE A 106 9.56 9.84 3.54
N ARG A 107 10.05 9.83 2.29
CA ARG A 107 11.23 9.09 1.88
C ARG A 107 12.37 10.02 1.50
N ARG A 108 13.57 9.75 2.02
CA ARG A 108 14.81 10.42 1.60
C ARG A 108 15.83 9.40 1.09
N GLY A 109 15.93 9.28 -0.24
CA GLY A 109 16.83 8.33 -0.88
C GLY A 109 16.46 6.87 -0.59
N LYS A 110 17.30 6.17 0.18
CA LYS A 110 17.08 4.78 0.64
C LYS A 110 16.52 4.67 2.06
N ARG A 111 16.15 5.80 2.68
CA ARG A 111 15.58 5.85 4.03
C ARG A 111 14.11 6.23 3.98
N LEU A 112 13.27 5.51 4.71
CA LEU A 112 11.85 5.78 4.90
C LEU A 112 11.62 6.19 6.34
N PHE A 113 11.05 7.37 6.55
CA PHE A 113 10.69 7.85 7.88
C PHE A 113 9.30 7.33 8.22
N LEU A 114 9.20 6.52 9.28
CA LEU A 114 7.99 5.80 9.66
C LEU A 114 7.48 6.33 11.00
N ALA A 115 6.27 6.89 10.99
CA ALA A 115 5.55 7.26 12.20
C ALA A 115 5.10 5.99 12.93
N VAL A 116 5.47 5.88 14.20
CA VAL A 116 5.09 4.78 15.09
C VAL A 116 4.68 5.34 16.45
N ALA A 117 3.65 4.77 17.08
CA ALA A 117 3.29 5.10 18.45
C ALA A 117 4.15 4.37 19.49
N ASP A 118 4.68 3.20 19.11
CA ASP A 118 5.47 2.34 19.98
C ASP A 118 6.72 1.83 19.22
N PRO A 119 7.93 2.31 19.56
CA PRO A 119 9.16 1.93 18.87
C PRO A 119 9.62 0.51 19.25
N THR A 120 9.03 -0.11 20.28
CA THR A 120 9.41 -1.45 20.73
C THR A 120 8.88 -2.56 19.83
N ASN A 121 7.91 -2.24 18.95
CA ASN A 121 7.35 -3.17 18.00
C ASN A 121 8.29 -3.40 16.79
N GLN A 122 9.41 -4.08 17.06
CA GLN A 122 10.43 -4.37 16.06
C GLN A 122 9.90 -5.23 14.91
N HIS A 123 8.92 -6.09 15.18
CA HIS A 123 8.27 -6.92 14.16
C HIS A 123 7.56 -6.09 13.09
N ALA A 124 6.86 -5.01 13.47
CA ALA A 124 6.23 -4.10 12.51
C ALA A 124 7.29 -3.43 11.63
N ILE A 125 8.37 -2.92 12.24
CA ILE A 125 9.46 -2.25 11.54
C ILE A 125 10.14 -3.20 10.54
N ASP A 126 10.42 -4.44 10.95
CA ASP A 126 11.09 -5.43 10.12
C ASP A 126 10.20 -5.91 8.96
N GLU A 127 8.89 -6.08 9.17
CA GLU A 127 7.95 -6.47 8.10
C GLU A 127 7.84 -5.38 7.03
N ILE A 128 7.80 -4.11 7.44
CA ILE A 128 7.79 -2.95 6.52
C ILE A 128 9.12 -2.79 5.80
N LYS A 129 10.24 -2.97 6.52
CA LYS A 129 11.59 -2.98 5.94
C LYS A 129 11.73 -4.06 4.87
N PHE A 130 11.20 -5.25 5.12
CA PHE A 130 11.22 -6.37 4.17
C PHE A 130 10.38 -6.05 2.93
N GLN A 131 9.16 -5.53 3.10
CA GLN A 131 8.29 -5.16 1.97
C GLN A 131 8.92 -4.06 1.10
N THR A 132 9.43 -3.00 1.74
CA THR A 132 9.90 -1.80 1.03
C THR A 132 11.34 -1.92 0.52
N SER A 133 12.15 -2.84 1.08
CA SER A 133 13.60 -2.91 0.86
C SER A 133 14.34 -1.59 1.17
N LEU A 134 13.75 -0.74 2.03
CA LEU A 134 14.31 0.54 2.48
C LEU A 134 14.80 0.45 3.92
N ALA A 135 15.77 1.30 4.27
CA ALA A 135 16.13 1.49 5.67
C ALA A 135 15.02 2.29 6.36
N ILE A 136 14.50 1.78 7.48
CA ILE A 136 13.43 2.44 8.23
C ILE A 136 14.05 3.30 9.34
N GLU A 137 13.61 4.56 9.43
CA GLU A 137 13.94 5.49 10.50
C GLU A 137 12.63 5.80 11.23
N ALA A 138 12.47 5.23 12.44
CA ALA A 138 11.26 5.39 13.23
C ALA A 138 11.18 6.81 13.81
N VAL A 139 9.97 7.33 13.91
CA VAL A 139 9.65 8.64 14.48
C VAL A 139 8.43 8.48 15.37
N ILE A 140 8.46 9.01 16.59
CA ILE A 140 7.37 8.88 17.54
C ILE A 140 6.29 9.89 17.25
N VAL A 141 5.04 9.45 17.31
CA VAL A 141 3.85 10.27 17.16
C VAL A 141 2.79 9.86 18.18
N GLU A 142 1.78 10.72 18.37
CA GLU A 142 0.66 10.44 19.27
C GLU A 142 -0.26 9.36 18.67
N ASP A 143 -0.61 8.32 19.45
CA ASP A 143 -1.40 7.16 18.99
C ASP A 143 -2.80 7.54 18.49
N ASP A 144 -3.44 8.51 19.15
CA ASP A 144 -4.78 9.01 18.82
C ASP A 144 -4.82 9.74 17.47
N LYS A 145 -3.73 10.43 17.12
CA LYS A 145 -3.56 11.08 15.81
C LYS A 145 -3.10 10.09 14.75
N LEU A 146 -2.25 9.13 15.11
CA LEU A 146 -1.71 8.14 14.18
C LEU A 146 -2.82 7.33 13.51
N GLN A 147 -3.78 6.83 14.28
CA GLN A 147 -4.89 6.05 13.72
C GLN A 147 -5.70 6.88 12.71
N LYS A 148 -6.08 8.12 13.09
CA LYS A 148 -6.81 9.04 12.20
C LYS A 148 -6.01 9.39 10.95
N ALA A 149 -4.70 9.56 11.09
CA ALA A 149 -3.82 9.88 9.99
C ALA A 149 -3.63 8.69 9.04
N VAL A 150 -3.55 7.46 9.54
CA VAL A 150 -3.51 6.23 8.74
C VAL A 150 -4.81 6.07 7.96
N ASP A 151 -5.96 6.17 8.63
CA ASP A 151 -7.27 6.03 7.99
C ASP A 151 -7.45 7.10 6.90
N LYS A 152 -7.12 8.36 7.21
CA LYS A 152 -7.13 9.47 6.25
C LYS A 152 -6.14 9.26 5.10
N ALA A 153 -4.96 8.70 5.35
CA ALA A 153 -3.95 8.46 4.33
C ALA A 153 -4.39 7.34 3.37
N ILE A 154 -4.95 6.25 3.89
CA ILE A 154 -5.54 5.18 3.09
C ILE A 154 -6.70 5.75 2.28
N GLU A 155 -7.62 6.47 2.91
CA GLU A 155 -8.71 7.15 2.21
C GLU A 155 -8.20 8.15 1.17
N GLN A 156 -7.12 8.90 1.40
CA GLN A 156 -6.57 9.83 0.41
C GLN A 156 -5.87 9.11 -0.74
N VAL A 157 -5.19 8.00 -0.48
CA VAL A 157 -4.63 7.15 -1.54
C VAL A 157 -5.75 6.52 -2.34
N ASP A 158 -6.79 6.00 -1.69
CA ASP A 158 -7.98 5.43 -2.28
C ASP A 158 -8.81 6.49 -3.00
N ASN A 159 -8.92 7.71 -2.48
CA ASN A 159 -9.61 8.85 -3.10
C ASN A 159 -8.76 9.56 -4.14
N GLN A 160 -7.46 9.32 -4.24
CA GLN A 160 -6.68 9.72 -5.41
C GLN A 160 -6.73 8.64 -6.47
N MET A 161 -6.67 7.36 -6.06
CA MET A 161 -7.05 6.25 -6.92
C MET A 161 -8.46 6.47 -7.43
N SER A 162 -9.36 6.99 -6.57
CA SER A 162 -10.75 7.26 -6.86
C SER A 162 -11.01 8.61 -7.46
N ALA A 163 -10.29 9.70 -7.22
CA ALA A 163 -10.38 10.89 -8.07
C ALA A 163 -9.81 10.58 -9.48
N LEU A 164 -9.00 9.53 -9.59
CA LEU A 164 -8.60 8.89 -10.85
C LEU A 164 -9.57 7.74 -11.29
N THR A 165 -10.62 7.36 -10.54
CA THR A 165 -11.66 6.35 -10.90
C THR A 165 -13.11 6.90 -10.93
N ASP A 166 -13.51 7.79 -10.02
CA ASP A 166 -14.75 8.56 -9.76
C ASP A 166 -15.03 9.69 -10.76
N ALA A 167 -14.12 9.94 -11.72
CA ALA A 167 -14.56 10.44 -13.02
C ALA A 167 -15.31 9.35 -13.84
N GLY A 168 -15.58 8.19 -13.25
CA GLY A 168 -16.29 7.08 -13.87
C GLY A 168 -16.43 5.88 -12.94
N ASP A 169 -17.07 6.00 -11.79
CA ASP A 169 -17.56 4.80 -11.12
C ASP A 169 -18.91 4.39 -11.71
N VAL A 170 -18.83 3.50 -12.69
CA VAL A 170 -19.91 2.55 -12.98
C VAL A 170 -19.22 1.19 -13.01
N ASP A 171 -19.26 0.52 -11.86
CA ASP A 171 -19.44 -0.92 -11.70
C ASP A 171 -18.41 -1.79 -12.44
N LEU A 172 -17.19 -1.82 -11.90
CA LEU A 172 -16.13 -2.75 -12.30
C LEU A 172 -16.35 -4.19 -11.77
N GLU A 173 -17.25 -4.38 -10.80
CA GLU A 173 -17.55 -5.69 -10.21
C GLU A 173 -18.56 -6.50 -11.04
N SER A 174 -19.31 -5.88 -11.95
CA SER A 174 -20.26 -6.57 -12.84
C SER A 174 -19.73 -6.91 -14.25
N LEU A 175 -18.44 -6.67 -14.51
CA LEU A 175 -17.82 -6.94 -15.82
C LEU A 175 -17.39 -8.40 -15.95
N GLU A 176 -18.32 -9.26 -16.37
CA GLU A 176 -18.01 -10.58 -16.90
C GLU A 176 -17.33 -10.46 -18.28
N VAL A 177 -16.01 -10.57 -18.30
CA VAL A 177 -15.23 -10.78 -19.53
C VAL A 177 -15.35 -12.25 -19.91
N THR A 178 -16.35 -12.59 -20.73
CA THR A 178 -16.56 -13.96 -21.23
C THR A 178 -15.57 -14.30 -22.35
N GLY A 179 -14.29 -14.37 -22.00
CA GLY A 179 -13.20 -14.68 -22.91
C GLY A 179 -12.05 -15.35 -22.18
N GLY A 180 -12.20 -16.65 -21.88
CA GLY A 180 -11.06 -17.52 -21.57
C GLY A 180 -11.17 -18.44 -20.35
N GLU A 181 -12.26 -18.44 -19.59
CA GLU A 181 -12.35 -19.29 -18.37
C GLU A 181 -13.00 -20.67 -18.59
N GLU A 182 -13.45 -20.98 -19.80
CA GLU A 182 -13.88 -22.34 -20.15
C GLU A 182 -12.87 -22.94 -21.14
N GLU A 183 -12.15 -23.96 -20.69
CA GLU A 183 -11.16 -24.80 -21.40
C GLU A 183 -9.66 -24.44 -21.33
N LEU A 184 -9.14 -24.12 -20.13
CA LEU A 184 -7.75 -24.46 -19.80
C LEU A 184 -7.72 -25.20 -18.45
N ASP A 185 -7.65 -26.52 -18.56
CA ASP A 185 -7.63 -27.53 -17.50
C ASP A 185 -6.47 -27.35 -16.49
N ASP A 186 -6.82 -27.29 -15.21
CA ASP A 186 -6.09 -27.72 -14.01
C ASP A 186 -4.55 -27.57 -13.93
N LYS A 187 -4.06 -26.32 -13.88
CA LYS A 187 -2.83 -25.97 -13.12
C LYS A 187 -2.94 -24.60 -12.45
N VAL A 188 -3.66 -24.55 -11.33
CA VAL A 188 -3.65 -23.38 -10.43
C VAL A 188 -2.25 -23.22 -9.82
N GLY A 189 -1.46 -22.33 -10.41
CA GLY A 189 -0.16 -21.90 -9.92
C GLY A 189 -0.25 -20.62 -9.09
N ARG A 190 0.74 -20.38 -8.24
CA ARG A 190 0.87 -19.20 -7.35
C ARG A 190 0.84 -17.82 -8.04
N ASP A 191 0.75 -17.75 -9.37
CA ASP A 191 0.92 -16.54 -10.16
C ASP A 191 -0.37 -15.68 -10.28
N ASP A 192 -1.56 -16.24 -10.00
CA ASP A 192 -2.84 -15.53 -10.17
C ASP A 192 -3.04 -14.34 -9.19
N VAL A 193 -2.33 -14.33 -8.06
CA VAL A 193 -2.40 -13.23 -7.09
C VAL A 193 -1.60 -12.00 -7.58
N GLU A 194 -0.55 -12.20 -8.39
CA GLU A 194 0.27 -11.11 -8.92
C GLU A 194 -0.33 -10.46 -10.17
N ASP A 195 -1.24 -11.15 -10.88
CA ASP A 195 -1.85 -10.66 -12.11
C ASP A 195 -3.10 -9.79 -11.87
N ALA A 196 -3.68 -9.82 -10.66
CA ALA A 196 -4.86 -9.04 -10.30
C ALA A 196 -4.71 -7.51 -10.58
N PRO A 197 -3.58 -6.84 -10.29
CA PRO A 197 -3.40 -5.43 -10.61
C PRO A 197 -3.35 -5.16 -12.12
N ILE A 198 -2.78 -6.08 -12.91
CA ILE A 198 -2.64 -5.95 -14.37
C ILE A 198 -3.99 -6.12 -15.05
N VAL A 199 -4.77 -7.12 -14.64
CA VAL A 199 -6.13 -7.34 -15.13
C VAL A 199 -6.99 -6.10 -14.86
N ARG A 200 -6.96 -5.58 -13.63
CA ARG A 200 -7.69 -4.36 -13.26
C ARG A 200 -7.26 -3.15 -14.10
N PHE A 201 -5.97 -2.98 -14.32
CA PHE A 201 -5.46 -1.87 -15.14
C PHE A 201 -5.95 -1.95 -16.59
N VAL A 202 -5.83 -3.10 -17.24
CA VAL A 202 -6.26 -3.29 -18.64
C VAL A 202 -7.77 -3.06 -18.78
N ASN A 203 -8.57 -3.63 -17.89
CA ASN A 203 -10.02 -3.43 -17.88
C ASN A 203 -10.37 -1.94 -17.67
N LYS A 204 -9.71 -1.26 -16.74
CA LYS A 204 -9.91 0.18 -16.49
C LYS A 204 -9.58 1.02 -17.73
N VAL A 205 -8.46 0.75 -18.40
CA VAL A 205 -8.07 1.46 -19.63
C VAL A 205 -9.12 1.28 -20.73
N MET A 206 -9.64 0.06 -20.93
CA MET A 206 -10.69 -0.17 -21.93
C MET A 206 -12.00 0.53 -21.60
N LEU A 207 -12.42 0.54 -20.33
CA LEU A 207 -13.61 1.28 -19.91
C LEU A 207 -13.44 2.79 -20.08
N ASP A 208 -12.29 3.34 -19.69
CA ASP A 208 -12.00 4.76 -19.81
C ASP A 208 -12.00 5.20 -21.28
N ALA A 209 -11.45 4.37 -22.17
CA ALA A 209 -11.51 4.60 -23.61
C ALA A 209 -12.95 4.71 -24.12
N ILE A 210 -13.85 3.82 -23.67
CA ILE A 210 -15.26 3.86 -24.06
C ILE A 210 -15.97 5.09 -23.51
N ARG A 211 -15.75 5.43 -22.24
CA ARG A 211 -16.39 6.59 -21.60
C ARG A 211 -15.98 7.89 -22.26
N ARG A 212 -14.71 8.01 -22.64
CA ARG A 212 -14.17 9.17 -23.33
C ARG A 212 -14.43 9.17 -24.84
N GLY A 213 -15.10 8.14 -25.37
CA GLY A 213 -15.42 8.04 -26.80
C GLY A 213 -14.18 7.89 -27.68
N ALA A 214 -13.12 7.25 -27.20
CA ALA A 214 -11.91 7.01 -27.98
C ALA A 214 -12.17 6.04 -29.13
N SER A 215 -11.59 6.33 -30.31
CA SER A 215 -11.67 5.48 -31.50
C SER A 215 -10.64 4.34 -31.47
N ASP A 216 -9.49 4.57 -30.84
CA ASP A 216 -8.37 3.63 -30.79
C ASP A 216 -7.66 3.73 -29.43
N ILE A 217 -7.15 2.61 -28.93
CA ILE A 217 -6.29 2.54 -27.75
C ILE A 217 -4.91 2.07 -28.21
N HIS A 218 -3.87 2.83 -27.93
CA HIS A 218 -2.51 2.48 -28.32
C HIS A 218 -1.67 2.13 -27.11
N PHE A 219 -1.17 0.91 -27.07
CA PHE A 219 -0.18 0.44 -26.12
C PHE A 219 1.20 0.43 -26.80
N GLU A 220 2.10 1.31 -26.38
CA GLU A 220 3.35 1.57 -27.09
C GLU A 220 4.58 1.36 -26.19
N PRO A 221 5.39 0.32 -26.44
CA PRO A 221 6.66 0.13 -25.78
C PRO A 221 7.77 1.00 -26.43
N PHE A 222 8.60 1.62 -25.59
CA PHE A 222 9.85 2.29 -25.96
C PHE A 222 11.00 1.78 -25.08
N GLU A 223 12.23 2.21 -25.38
CA GLU A 223 13.43 1.79 -24.65
C GLU A 223 13.35 2.03 -23.14
N LYS A 224 12.84 3.20 -22.72
CA LYS A 224 12.86 3.66 -21.32
C LYS A 224 11.49 3.98 -20.74
N LEU A 225 10.44 3.92 -21.56
CA LEU A 225 9.08 4.20 -21.13
C LEU A 225 8.09 3.29 -21.84
N TYR A 226 6.96 3.05 -21.20
CA TYR A 226 5.81 2.41 -21.81
C TYR A 226 4.64 3.35 -21.64
N ARG A 227 3.94 3.67 -22.72
CA ARG A 227 2.83 4.62 -22.68
C ARG A 227 1.58 4.05 -23.31
N VAL A 228 0.45 4.50 -22.80
CA VAL A 228 -0.87 4.20 -23.34
C VAL A 228 -1.50 5.51 -23.82
N ARG A 229 -2.01 5.53 -25.05
CA ARG A 229 -2.62 6.71 -25.67
C ARG A 229 -4.01 6.38 -26.20
N PHE A 230 -4.93 7.31 -26.08
CA PHE A 230 -6.22 7.25 -26.76
C PHE A 230 -6.23 8.13 -27.98
N ARG A 231 -6.89 7.68 -29.04
CA ARG A 231 -7.28 8.56 -30.15
C ARG A 231 -8.69 9.06 -29.90
N MET A 232 -8.84 10.36 -29.69
CA MET A 232 -10.12 11.02 -29.49
C MET A 232 -10.23 12.14 -30.52
N ASP A 233 -11.30 12.12 -31.32
CA ASP A 233 -11.52 13.08 -32.40
C ASP A 233 -10.31 13.25 -33.35
N GLY A 234 -9.64 12.13 -33.65
CA GLY A 234 -8.45 12.08 -34.51
C GLY A 234 -7.13 12.50 -33.85
N VAL A 235 -7.16 12.99 -32.60
CA VAL A 235 -5.96 13.41 -31.87
C VAL A 235 -5.53 12.35 -30.88
N LEU A 236 -4.23 12.02 -30.88
CA LEU A 236 -3.64 11.11 -29.90
C LEU A 236 -3.32 11.86 -28.61
N LYS A 237 -3.87 11.39 -27.48
CA LYS A 237 -3.57 11.91 -26.14
C LYS A 237 -3.02 10.79 -25.27
N GLU A 238 -1.95 11.07 -24.55
CA GLU A 238 -1.38 10.16 -23.57
C GLU A 238 -2.25 10.12 -22.31
N ILE A 239 -2.58 8.92 -21.84
CA ILE A 239 -3.48 8.72 -20.69
C ILE A 239 -2.82 8.01 -19.51
N ALA A 240 -1.76 7.24 -19.75
CA ALA A 240 -1.01 6.56 -18.71
C ALA A 240 0.40 6.22 -19.19
N GLN A 241 1.34 6.18 -18.25
CA GLN A 241 2.71 5.78 -18.49
C GLN A 241 3.14 4.73 -17.44
N PRO A 242 2.67 3.47 -17.56
CA PRO A 242 3.00 2.44 -16.58
C PRO A 242 4.50 2.07 -16.65
N PRO A 243 5.07 1.50 -15.57
CA PRO A 243 6.45 1.06 -15.55
C PRO A 243 6.78 0.09 -16.69
N VAL A 244 7.93 0.28 -17.36
CA VAL A 244 8.38 -0.56 -18.49
C VAL A 244 8.44 -2.05 -18.14
N VAL A 245 8.75 -2.37 -16.88
CA VAL A 245 8.80 -3.75 -16.37
C VAL A 245 7.47 -4.49 -16.56
N LEU A 246 6.34 -3.78 -16.61
CA LEU A 246 5.01 -4.36 -16.80
C LEU A 246 4.65 -4.61 -18.28
N ALA A 247 5.42 -4.09 -19.24
CA ALA A 247 5.10 -4.18 -20.67
C ALA A 247 4.85 -5.62 -21.16
N PRO A 248 5.66 -6.64 -20.81
CA PRO A 248 5.42 -8.01 -21.25
C PRO A 248 4.14 -8.61 -20.66
N LYS A 249 3.82 -8.27 -19.40
CA LYS A 249 2.61 -8.76 -18.72
C LYS A 249 1.34 -8.11 -19.31
N LEU A 250 1.38 -6.81 -19.60
CA LEU A 250 0.29 -6.09 -20.28
C LEU A 250 0.01 -6.67 -21.67
N CYS A 251 1.06 -6.94 -22.44
CA CYS A 251 0.95 -7.58 -23.76
C CYS A 251 0.32 -8.97 -23.67
N ALA A 252 0.79 -9.80 -22.73
CA ALA A 252 0.24 -11.14 -22.53
C ALA A 252 -1.25 -11.09 -22.15
N ARG A 253 -1.66 -10.17 -21.26
CA ARG A 253 -3.06 -10.02 -20.87
C ARG A 253 -3.95 -9.64 -22.05
N LEU A 254 -3.53 -8.68 -22.87
CA LEU A 254 -4.28 -8.28 -24.07
C LEU A 254 -4.40 -9.45 -25.07
N LYS A 255 -3.31 -10.20 -25.27
CA LYS A 255 -3.31 -11.40 -26.12
C LYS A 255 -4.31 -12.46 -25.64
N VAL A 256 -4.31 -12.79 -24.35
CA VAL A 256 -5.27 -13.72 -23.73
C VAL A 256 -6.71 -13.27 -23.99
N MET A 257 -7.03 -12.01 -23.71
CA MET A 257 -8.39 -11.47 -23.91
C MET A 257 -8.83 -11.54 -25.38
N SER A 258 -7.89 -11.39 -26.31
CA SER A 258 -8.13 -11.44 -27.75
C SER A 258 -7.98 -12.83 -28.39
N ARG A 259 -7.72 -13.88 -27.58
CA ARG A 259 -7.44 -15.27 -28.02
C ARG A 259 -6.26 -15.39 -28.99
N LEU A 260 -5.21 -14.61 -28.74
CA LEU A 260 -3.96 -14.62 -29.51
C LEU A 260 -2.89 -15.48 -28.85
N ASP A 261 -1.89 -15.90 -29.62
CA ASP A 261 -0.78 -16.71 -29.13
C ASP A 261 0.21 -15.81 -28.35
N ILE A 262 0.36 -16.12 -27.06
CA ILE A 262 1.22 -15.40 -26.10
C ILE A 262 2.71 -15.70 -26.38
N ALA A 263 3.01 -16.91 -26.86
CA ALA A 263 4.38 -17.36 -27.12
C ALA A 263 4.94 -16.75 -28.41
N GLU A 264 4.10 -16.56 -29.42
CA GLU A 264 4.52 -15.92 -30.67
C GLU A 264 4.55 -14.39 -30.55
N ARG A 265 5.69 -13.78 -30.90
CA ARG A 265 5.95 -12.33 -30.75
C ARG A 265 6.65 -11.71 -31.95
N ARG A 266 6.92 -12.52 -32.99
CA ARG A 266 7.75 -12.14 -34.15
C ARG A 266 6.92 -11.80 -35.39
N VAL A 267 5.63 -12.10 -35.36
CA VAL A 267 4.69 -11.79 -36.45
C VAL A 267 3.53 -10.96 -35.91
N PRO A 268 2.95 -10.06 -36.72
CA PRO A 268 1.70 -9.40 -36.36
C PRO A 268 0.57 -10.39 -36.12
N GLN A 269 -0.31 -10.10 -35.18
CA GLN A 269 -1.47 -10.91 -34.85
C GLN A 269 -2.72 -10.05 -34.73
N ASP A 270 -3.87 -10.57 -35.17
CA ASP A 270 -5.15 -9.87 -35.13
C ASP A 270 -6.20 -10.71 -34.40
N GLY A 271 -6.92 -10.08 -33.49
CA GLY A 271 -7.91 -10.72 -32.64
C GLY A 271 -9.09 -9.79 -32.34
N ARG A 272 -10.00 -10.28 -31.49
CA ARG A 272 -11.16 -9.52 -31.04
C ARG A 272 -11.43 -9.73 -29.57
N ILE A 273 -11.88 -8.67 -28.89
CA ILE A 273 -12.30 -8.73 -27.49
C ILE A 273 -13.76 -8.29 -27.43
N LYS A 274 -14.63 -9.17 -26.96
CA LYS A 274 -16.02 -8.85 -26.67
C LYS A 274 -16.17 -8.48 -25.20
N MET A 275 -16.41 -7.21 -24.92
CA MET A 275 -16.61 -6.70 -23.56
C MET A 275 -18.09 -6.38 -23.33
N LYS A 276 -18.72 -7.04 -22.35
CA LYS A 276 -20.08 -6.70 -21.92
C LYS A 276 -19.98 -5.58 -20.89
N LEU A 277 -20.67 -4.46 -21.11
CA LEU A 277 -20.73 -3.33 -20.17
C LEU A 277 -21.98 -3.38 -19.29
N SER A 278 -23.06 -3.99 -19.78
CA SER A 278 -24.30 -4.25 -19.03
C SER A 278 -25.07 -5.37 -19.70
N LYS A 279 -26.18 -5.82 -19.08
CA LYS A 279 -27.06 -6.87 -19.63
C LYS A 279 -27.45 -6.64 -21.10
N ASN A 280 -27.57 -5.38 -21.54
CA ASN A 280 -28.04 -5.03 -22.87
C ASN A 280 -26.99 -4.31 -23.74
N ARG A 281 -25.75 -4.13 -23.25
CA ARG A 281 -24.72 -3.39 -23.99
C ARG A 281 -23.40 -4.14 -23.99
N ALA A 282 -22.92 -4.48 -25.18
CA ALA A 282 -21.60 -5.05 -25.40
C ALA A 282 -20.85 -4.26 -26.47
N ILE A 283 -19.52 -4.22 -26.35
CA ILE A 283 -18.61 -3.55 -27.29
C ILE A 283 -17.62 -4.61 -27.80
N ASP A 284 -17.41 -4.62 -29.12
CA ASP A 284 -16.44 -5.47 -29.80
C ASP A 284 -15.21 -4.63 -30.14
N PHE A 285 -14.09 -4.91 -29.48
CA PHE A 285 -12.80 -4.33 -29.83
C PHE A 285 -12.11 -5.20 -30.87
N ARG A 286 -11.50 -4.56 -31.86
CA ARG A 286 -10.52 -5.20 -32.75
C ARG A 286 -9.15 -4.93 -32.16
N VAL A 287 -8.34 -5.97 -32.07
CA VAL A 287 -7.01 -5.90 -31.48
C VAL A 287 -6.00 -6.34 -32.51
N SER A 288 -4.96 -5.54 -32.71
CA SER A 288 -3.84 -5.86 -33.58
C SER A 288 -2.54 -5.70 -32.80
N THR A 289 -1.70 -6.74 -32.80
CA THR A 289 -0.34 -6.67 -32.25
C THR A 289 0.67 -6.59 -33.38
N CYS A 290 1.73 -5.81 -33.18
CA CYS A 290 2.81 -5.68 -34.15
C CYS A 290 4.17 -5.69 -33.42
N PRO A 291 5.11 -6.55 -33.83
CA PRO A 291 6.46 -6.56 -33.28
C PRO A 291 7.20 -5.24 -33.53
N THR A 292 7.82 -4.69 -32.49
CA THR A 292 8.69 -3.51 -32.58
C THR A 292 10.03 -3.76 -31.88
N LEU A 293 10.96 -2.80 -31.95
CA LEU A 293 12.30 -2.92 -31.35
C LEU A 293 12.29 -3.19 -29.84
N PHE A 294 11.30 -2.68 -29.11
CA PHE A 294 11.27 -2.70 -27.64
C PHE A 294 10.12 -3.54 -27.07
N GLY A 295 9.50 -4.38 -27.90
CA GLY A 295 8.33 -5.19 -27.54
C GLY A 295 7.25 -5.15 -28.60
N GLU A 296 6.05 -5.60 -28.27
CA GLU A 296 4.92 -5.55 -29.19
C GLU A 296 4.09 -4.29 -28.94
N LYS A 297 3.84 -3.55 -30.02
CA LYS A 297 2.85 -2.47 -30.03
C LYS A 297 1.47 -3.08 -30.24
N ILE A 298 0.49 -2.67 -29.45
CA ILE A 298 -0.90 -3.15 -29.55
C ILE A 298 -1.82 -1.96 -29.82
N VAL A 299 -2.77 -2.16 -30.72
CA VAL A 299 -3.86 -1.23 -31.06
C VAL A 299 -5.19 -1.94 -30.96
#